data_AF-A0A6N7J0C1-F1
#
_entry.id   AF-A0A6N7J0C1-F1
#
_cell.length_a   1.000
_cell.length_b   1.000
_cell.length_c   1.000
_cell.angle_alpha   90.00
_cell.angle_beta   90.00
_cell.angle_gamma   90.00
#
_symmetry.space_group_name_H-M   'P 1'
#
loop_
_entity.id
_entity.type
_entity.pdbx_description
1 polymer ?
#
loop_
_entity_poly.entity_id
_entity_poly.type
_entity_poly.pdbx_seq_one_letter_code
_entity_poly.pdbx_strand_id
1 'polypeptide(L)'
;MSKKIDLNKTVFELTKQYPELIDIMAKLGFTEITKKPVLNSVGKLMTIPKGAKMKNISMMDVVSALMANGFELEGKMPEIKIPDASPAPAADSKAEASGDDSRTELLKSYLRRLGDGEDLESVRADFVKEFSDVDASEIMKAEQELMQEGTPLSEVQRLCDIHSALFHGATREEQIANAEKAVEESIQQKKIQEELKKRDSFPKKDYSNKKEKAAALEEISGHPLQTLTEENNALSDLLAKFKETRDESLISRIREISTHYAKKGDLLYPLLKVRYGISGPSDVMWTVDDEIRDELGALEKLNDHDESWNERLDAVLQRAEEMIYKEQNILFPICAVNFTDEEWQSIYQDSKDYADCLGVSRKTWDEGKNATKPASASYDGEIVLPGGHFTIEQLTALLNTIPLEITFVDAENINRFFNDGPKVFKRPGMAIDREVFSCHPPKVEPMVRQIIDDFRNGRRDEVPVWMKKGGKTMLVRYMAVRDSKGNYLGTAEFVQDMEFAREHFEEENKD
;
A
#
# COMPACT_ATOMS: atom_id res chain seq x y z
N MET A 1 35.94 -12.26 23.48
CA MET A 1 35.05 -11.09 23.48
C MET A 1 33.84 -11.46 22.66
N SER A 2 32.64 -11.42 23.24
CA SER A 2 31.41 -11.71 22.51
C SER A 2 31.15 -10.61 21.47
N LYS A 3 30.70 -11.00 20.26
CA LYS A 3 30.35 -10.05 19.20
C LYS A 3 28.92 -9.58 19.46
N LYS A 4 28.71 -8.28 19.65
CA LYS A 4 27.37 -7.75 19.94
C LYS A 4 26.65 -7.34 18.67
N ILE A 5 25.41 -7.78 18.49
CA ILE A 5 24.59 -7.45 17.32
C ILE A 5 23.28 -6.77 17.75
N ASP A 6 23.04 -5.57 17.23
CA ASP A 6 21.81 -4.81 17.44
C ASP A 6 20.88 -5.00 16.25
N LEU A 7 19.77 -5.71 16.47
CA LEU A 7 18.80 -6.06 15.42
C LEU A 7 17.99 -4.87 14.89
N ASN A 8 18.11 -3.69 15.50
CA ASN A 8 17.51 -2.46 14.99
C ASN A 8 18.36 -1.80 13.89
N LYS A 9 19.64 -2.17 13.77
CA LYS A 9 20.50 -1.72 12.67
C LYS A 9 20.13 -2.40 11.36
N THR A 10 20.44 -1.71 10.27
CA THR A 10 20.18 -2.23 8.93
C THR A 10 21.12 -3.38 8.62
N VAL A 11 20.68 -4.28 7.73
CA VAL A 11 21.50 -5.42 7.26
C VAL A 11 22.81 -4.91 6.64
N PHE A 12 22.78 -3.78 5.93
CA PHE A 12 23.98 -3.15 5.37
C PHE A 12 24.98 -2.69 6.45
N GLU A 13 24.51 -2.04 7.52
CA GLU A 13 25.38 -1.61 8.63
C GLU A 13 25.98 -2.80 9.38
N LEU A 14 25.17 -3.82 9.64
CA LEU A 14 25.59 -5.02 10.37
C LEU A 14 26.60 -5.85 9.57
N THR A 15 26.40 -6.02 8.26
CA THR A 15 27.34 -6.74 7.38
C THR A 15 28.62 -5.95 7.13
N LYS A 16 28.58 -4.61 7.16
CA LYS A 16 29.79 -3.78 7.13
C LYS A 16 30.61 -3.91 8.42
N GLN A 17 29.93 -4.09 9.56
CA GLN A 17 30.57 -4.30 10.87
C GLN A 17 31.07 -5.75 11.04
N TYR A 18 30.33 -6.73 10.52
CA TYR A 18 30.60 -8.17 10.60
C TYR A 18 30.40 -8.83 9.23
N PRO A 19 31.41 -8.85 8.34
CA PRO A 19 31.28 -9.39 6.99
C PRO A 19 30.83 -10.86 6.92
N GLU A 20 31.19 -11.66 7.93
CA GLU A 20 30.78 -13.08 8.07
C GLU A 20 29.26 -13.27 8.22
N LEU A 21 28.53 -12.21 8.59
CA LEU A 21 27.08 -12.23 8.71
C LEU A 21 26.40 -12.50 7.36
N ILE A 22 27.03 -12.14 6.24
CA ILE A 22 26.54 -12.41 4.88
C ILE A 22 26.37 -13.92 4.68
N ASP A 23 27.39 -14.69 5.02
CA ASP A 23 27.39 -16.14 4.81
C ASP A 23 26.46 -16.87 5.78
N ILE A 24 26.37 -16.39 7.04
CA ILE A 24 25.46 -16.95 8.05
C ILE A 24 24.01 -16.73 7.62
N MET A 25 23.67 -15.52 7.19
CA MET A 25 22.32 -15.19 6.74
C MET A 25 21.98 -15.89 5.41
N ALA A 26 22.93 -16.00 4.48
CA ALA A 26 22.70 -16.73 3.23
C ALA A 26 22.32 -18.21 3.48
N LYS A 27 22.97 -18.87 4.45
CA LYS A 27 22.65 -20.25 4.86
C LYS A 27 21.26 -20.41 5.48
N LEU A 28 20.72 -19.34 6.07
CA LEU A 28 19.38 -19.29 6.64
C LEU A 28 18.29 -18.99 5.59
N GLY A 29 18.65 -18.83 4.32
CA GLY A 29 17.69 -18.55 3.23
C GLY A 29 17.66 -17.10 2.77
N PHE A 30 18.50 -16.22 3.31
CA PHE A 30 18.66 -14.84 2.84
C PHE A 30 19.62 -14.74 1.65
N THR A 31 19.46 -15.58 0.63
CA THR A 31 20.40 -15.71 -0.49
C THR A 31 20.68 -14.39 -1.23
N GLU A 32 19.69 -13.50 -1.28
CA GLU A 32 19.78 -12.17 -1.92
C GLU A 32 20.80 -11.24 -1.26
N ILE A 33 21.17 -11.45 0.02
CA ILE A 33 22.16 -10.64 0.74
C ILE A 33 23.57 -10.75 0.12
N THR A 34 23.84 -11.84 -0.61
CA THR A 34 25.12 -12.08 -1.28
C THR A 34 25.32 -11.21 -2.53
N LYS A 35 24.22 -10.64 -3.06
CA LYS A 35 24.25 -9.77 -4.25
C LYS A 35 24.56 -8.33 -3.82
N LYS A 36 25.75 -7.83 -4.16
CA LYS A 36 26.20 -6.45 -3.83
C LYS A 36 25.16 -5.35 -4.15
N PRO A 37 24.47 -5.35 -5.31
CA PRO A 37 23.45 -4.34 -5.59
C PRO A 37 22.28 -4.36 -4.61
N VAL A 38 21.83 -5.54 -4.19
CA VAL A 38 20.71 -5.72 -3.24
C VAL A 38 21.14 -5.30 -1.84
N LEU A 39 22.35 -5.67 -1.43
CA LEU A 39 22.91 -5.27 -0.13
C LEU A 39 23.08 -3.74 -0.03
N ASN A 40 23.54 -3.10 -1.10
CA ASN A 40 23.79 -1.65 -1.16
C ASN A 40 22.52 -0.80 -1.36
N SER A 41 21.37 -1.42 -1.66
CA SER A 41 20.07 -0.77 -1.85
C SER A 41 19.08 -1.20 -0.76
N VAL A 42 18.46 -2.37 -0.93
CA VAL A 42 17.48 -2.95 0.01
C VAL A 42 18.09 -3.19 1.39
N GLY A 43 19.35 -3.62 1.45
CA GLY A 43 20.07 -3.85 2.70
C GLY A 43 20.24 -2.61 3.57
N LYS A 44 20.22 -1.39 2.99
CA LYS A 44 20.26 -0.11 3.74
C LYS A 44 18.92 0.27 4.35
N LEU A 45 17.83 -0.38 3.96
CA LEU A 45 16.47 -0.09 4.42
C LEU A 45 15.89 -1.26 5.26
N MET A 46 16.47 -2.45 5.12
CA MET A 46 16.00 -3.68 5.76
C MET A 46 16.75 -3.97 7.05
N THR A 47 16.04 -4.38 8.10
CA THR A 47 16.62 -4.97 9.31
C THR A 47 16.47 -6.49 9.29
N ILE A 48 17.26 -7.21 10.09
CA ILE A 48 17.18 -8.69 10.17
C ILE A 48 15.75 -9.17 10.51
N PRO A 49 15.02 -8.59 11.50
CA PRO A 49 13.64 -9.00 11.79
C PRO A 49 12.65 -8.75 10.66
N LYS A 50 12.79 -7.62 9.95
CA LYS A 50 11.92 -7.30 8.81
C LYS A 50 12.18 -8.25 7.64
N GLY A 51 13.45 -8.55 7.36
CA GLY A 51 13.83 -9.52 6.35
C GLY A 51 13.29 -10.93 6.66
N ALA A 52 13.41 -11.36 7.91
CA ALA A 52 12.93 -12.66 8.36
C ALA A 52 11.42 -12.81 8.16
N LYS A 53 10.66 -11.78 8.54
CA LYS A 53 9.20 -11.71 8.30
C LYS A 53 8.85 -11.78 6.81
N MET A 54 9.59 -11.07 5.95
CA MET A 54 9.33 -11.06 4.50
C MET A 54 9.68 -12.37 3.81
N LYS A 55 10.68 -13.10 4.30
CA LYS A 55 11.12 -14.38 3.74
C LYS A 55 10.46 -15.59 4.43
N ASN A 56 9.54 -15.34 5.36
CA ASN A 56 8.91 -16.36 6.19
C ASN A 56 9.93 -17.26 6.91
N ILE A 57 11.02 -16.66 7.42
CA ILE A 57 12.07 -17.32 8.18
C ILE A 57 11.84 -17.05 9.66
N SER A 58 11.87 -18.09 10.49
CA SER A 58 11.65 -17.95 11.93
C SER A 58 12.74 -17.10 12.58
N MET A 59 12.35 -16.12 13.39
CA MET A 59 13.30 -15.33 14.17
C MET A 59 14.04 -16.17 15.20
N MET A 60 13.46 -17.29 15.66
CA MET A 60 14.16 -18.21 16.55
C MET A 60 15.32 -18.90 15.85
N ASP A 61 15.18 -19.28 14.58
CA ASP A 61 16.26 -19.90 13.79
C ASP A 61 17.39 -18.91 13.53
N VAL A 62 17.03 -17.66 13.22
CA VAL A 62 17.98 -16.56 13.01
C VAL A 62 18.78 -16.28 14.29
N VAL A 63 18.10 -16.16 15.44
CA VAL A 63 18.77 -15.93 16.72
C VAL A 63 19.65 -17.12 17.11
N SER A 64 19.17 -18.35 16.93
CA SER A 64 19.93 -19.57 17.23
C SER A 64 21.21 -19.66 16.40
N ALA A 65 21.13 -19.36 15.11
CA ALA A 65 22.28 -19.34 14.22
C ALA A 65 23.28 -18.22 14.56
N LEU A 66 22.81 -17.04 14.95
CA LEU A 66 23.68 -15.95 15.40
C LEU A 66 24.41 -16.32 16.70
N MET A 67 23.71 -16.88 17.68
CA MET A 67 24.31 -17.33 18.94
C MET A 67 25.32 -18.47 18.71
N ALA A 68 24.98 -19.45 17.85
CA ALA A 68 25.89 -20.54 17.49
C ALA A 68 27.18 -20.05 16.80
N ASN A 69 27.13 -18.89 16.13
CA ASN A 69 28.29 -18.24 15.51
C ASN A 69 28.95 -17.18 16.41
N GLY A 70 28.62 -17.15 17.71
CA GLY A 70 29.30 -16.32 18.72
C GLY A 70 28.81 -14.88 18.80
N PHE A 71 27.60 -14.59 18.31
CA PHE A 71 26.95 -13.29 18.48
C PHE A 71 26.06 -13.25 19.74
N GLU A 72 26.14 -12.16 20.49
CA GLU A 72 25.24 -11.81 21.58
C GLU A 72 24.33 -10.67 21.11
N LEU A 73 23.03 -10.78 21.37
CA LEU A 73 22.05 -9.76 21.01
C LEU A 73 22.15 -8.55 21.96
N GLU A 74 22.16 -7.34 21.39
CA GLU A 74 22.15 -6.08 22.13
C GLU A 74 20.86 -5.30 21.81
N GLY A 75 20.16 -4.83 22.85
CA GLY A 75 18.89 -4.08 22.72
C GLY A 75 17.63 -4.88 23.14
N LYS A 76 16.53 -4.16 23.43
CA LYS A 76 15.21 -4.77 23.60
C LYS A 76 14.68 -5.21 22.23
N MET A 77 14.04 -6.38 22.15
CA MET A 77 13.24 -6.75 20.97
C MET A 77 12.28 -5.61 20.64
N PRO A 78 12.06 -5.25 19.36
CA PRO A 78 11.15 -4.17 19.01
C PRO A 78 9.75 -4.46 19.56
N GLU A 79 9.27 -3.55 20.42
CA GLU A 79 7.88 -3.50 20.88
C GLU A 79 6.96 -3.38 19.66
N ILE A 80 6.13 -4.40 19.44
CA ILE A 80 4.89 -4.22 18.69
C ILE A 80 3.98 -3.40 19.61
N LYS A 81 3.83 -2.11 19.33
CA LYS A 81 2.96 -1.21 20.09
C LYS A 81 1.53 -1.73 20.08
N ILE A 82 1.05 -2.19 21.23
CA ILE A 82 -0.38 -2.22 21.60
C ILE A 82 -0.67 -0.85 22.24
N PRO A 83 -1.76 -0.14 21.90
CA PRO A 83 -2.01 1.21 22.41
C PRO A 83 -2.20 1.20 23.93
N ASP A 84 -1.49 2.12 24.58
CA ASP A 84 -1.48 2.29 26.03
C ASP A 84 -2.79 2.89 26.55
N ALA A 85 -3.09 2.53 27.79
CA ALA A 85 -4.29 2.88 28.52
C ALA A 85 -4.41 4.38 28.84
N SER A 86 -5.66 4.84 28.97
CA SER A 86 -6.01 6.01 29.78
C SER A 86 -7.32 5.73 30.54
N PRO A 87 -7.56 6.45 31.64
CA PRO A 87 -7.86 5.82 32.92
C PRO A 87 -9.35 5.52 33.16
N ALA A 88 -9.58 4.61 34.09
CA ALA A 88 -10.88 4.12 34.54
C ALA A 88 -11.88 5.23 34.95
N PRO A 89 -13.18 4.96 34.78
CA PRO A 89 -14.20 5.35 35.75
C PRO A 89 -14.72 4.12 36.51
N ALA A 90 -14.99 4.35 37.79
CA ALA A 90 -15.59 3.39 38.70
C ALA A 90 -17.10 3.20 38.43
N ALA A 91 -17.60 1.97 38.65
CA ALA A 91 -18.73 1.64 39.54
C ALA A 91 -19.51 0.39 39.08
N ASP A 92 -19.66 -0.53 40.05
CA ASP A 92 -20.68 -1.56 40.26
C ASP A 92 -21.76 -1.86 39.20
N SER A 93 -21.90 -3.15 38.86
CA SER A 93 -23.21 -3.83 38.92
C SER A 93 -23.06 -5.35 38.84
N LYS A 94 -23.65 -6.05 39.82
CA LYS A 94 -23.91 -7.49 39.86
C LYS A 94 -24.78 -7.94 38.68
N ALA A 95 -24.45 -9.07 38.05
CA ALA A 95 -25.40 -9.88 37.29
C ALA A 95 -25.02 -11.36 37.30
N GLU A 96 -26.06 -12.19 37.31
CA GLU A 96 -26.16 -13.63 37.52
C GLU A 96 -25.34 -14.51 36.57
N ALA A 97 -24.67 -15.53 37.15
CA ALA A 97 -23.81 -16.48 36.45
C ALA A 97 -24.62 -17.45 35.56
N SER A 98 -24.35 -17.38 34.25
CA SER A 98 -24.53 -18.51 33.32
C SER A 98 -23.49 -19.60 33.62
N GLY A 99 -23.80 -20.87 33.37
CA GLY A 99 -22.94 -22.02 33.72
C GLY A 99 -21.50 -22.01 33.15
N ASP A 100 -21.17 -21.12 32.21
CA ASP A 100 -19.80 -20.90 31.70
C ASP A 100 -18.92 -20.13 32.71
N ASP A 101 -19.53 -19.18 33.43
CA ASP A 101 -18.89 -18.30 34.42
C ASP A 101 -18.39 -19.10 35.65
N SER A 102 -19.11 -20.19 35.98
CA SER A 102 -18.74 -21.13 37.05
C SER A 102 -17.47 -21.93 36.73
N ARG A 103 -17.16 -22.19 35.47
CA ARG A 103 -16.01 -23.01 35.06
C ARG A 103 -14.74 -22.18 34.94
N THR A 104 -14.87 -20.95 34.43
CA THR A 104 -13.79 -19.96 34.43
C THR A 104 -13.32 -19.64 35.86
N GLU A 105 -14.26 -19.53 36.82
CA GLU A 105 -13.89 -19.35 38.23
C GLU A 105 -13.21 -20.60 38.85
N LEU A 106 -13.57 -21.81 38.41
CA LEU A 106 -12.86 -23.03 38.81
C LEU A 106 -11.41 -23.04 38.30
N LEU A 107 -11.20 -22.66 37.04
CA LEU A 107 -9.86 -22.53 36.43
C LEU A 107 -9.00 -21.52 37.18
N LYS A 108 -9.57 -20.36 37.52
CA LYS A 108 -8.93 -19.35 38.37
C LYS A 108 -8.56 -19.90 39.75
N SER A 109 -9.38 -20.78 40.33
CA SER A 109 -9.09 -21.38 41.62
C SER A 109 -7.87 -22.31 41.59
N TYR A 110 -7.68 -23.10 40.53
CA TYR A 110 -6.51 -23.96 40.37
C TYR A 110 -5.22 -23.17 40.15
N LEU A 111 -5.30 -22.07 39.38
CA LEU A 111 -4.18 -21.14 39.21
C LEU A 111 -3.71 -20.55 40.54
N ARG A 112 -4.65 -20.13 41.38
CA ARG A 112 -4.33 -19.58 42.72
C ARG A 112 -3.68 -20.64 43.60
N ARG A 113 -4.23 -21.86 43.64
CA ARG A 113 -3.64 -22.99 44.39
C ARG A 113 -2.18 -23.27 44.00
N LEU A 114 -1.87 -23.21 42.70
CA LEU A 114 -0.50 -23.35 42.20
C LEU A 114 0.38 -22.13 42.49
N GLY A 115 -0.19 -20.92 42.44
CA GLY A 115 0.49 -19.69 42.87
C GLY A 115 0.86 -19.71 44.36
N ASP A 116 0.01 -20.29 45.18
CA ASP A 116 0.18 -20.43 46.63
C ASP A 116 1.12 -21.58 47.02
N GLY A 117 1.66 -22.31 46.04
CA GLY A 117 2.70 -23.33 46.23
C GLY A 117 2.18 -24.75 46.47
N GLU A 118 0.91 -25.04 46.15
CA GLU A 118 0.39 -26.41 46.19
C GLU A 118 1.08 -27.31 45.14
N ASP A 119 1.25 -28.58 45.48
CA ASP A 119 1.89 -29.55 44.61
C ASP A 119 1.11 -29.75 43.30
N LEU A 120 1.85 -29.77 42.18
CA LEU A 120 1.31 -29.85 40.84
C LEU A 120 0.51 -31.15 40.60
N GLU A 121 0.92 -32.27 41.19
CA GLU A 121 0.20 -33.55 41.01
C GLU A 121 -1.15 -33.55 41.72
N SER A 122 -1.25 -32.89 42.88
CA SER A 122 -2.51 -32.69 43.62
C SER A 122 -3.51 -31.88 42.80
N VAL A 123 -3.09 -30.71 42.31
CA VAL A 123 -3.93 -29.81 41.51
C VAL A 123 -4.33 -30.48 40.19
N ARG A 124 -3.42 -31.24 39.57
CA ARG A 124 -3.70 -32.01 38.35
C ARG A 124 -4.76 -33.09 38.57
N ALA A 125 -4.73 -33.81 39.68
CA ALA A 125 -5.71 -34.86 39.96
C ALA A 125 -7.14 -34.29 40.08
N ASP A 126 -7.28 -33.14 40.73
CA ASP A 126 -8.55 -32.43 40.84
C ASP A 126 -9.00 -31.86 39.49
N PHE A 127 -8.06 -31.32 38.71
CA PHE A 127 -8.34 -30.76 37.38
C PHE A 127 -8.86 -31.81 36.41
N VAL A 128 -8.21 -32.97 36.33
CA VAL A 128 -8.63 -34.09 35.47
C VAL A 128 -10.01 -34.60 35.87
N LYS A 129 -10.34 -34.61 37.16
CA LYS A 129 -11.63 -35.09 37.66
C LYS A 129 -12.80 -34.19 37.24
N GLU A 130 -12.60 -32.88 37.21
CA GLU A 130 -13.64 -31.90 36.87
C GLU A 130 -13.70 -31.53 35.38
N PHE A 131 -12.63 -31.78 34.61
CA PHE A 131 -12.51 -31.39 33.19
C PHE A 131 -12.24 -32.57 32.23
N SER A 132 -12.49 -33.81 32.64
CA SER A 132 -12.24 -35.01 31.80
C SER A 132 -13.03 -35.08 30.49
N ASP A 133 -14.10 -34.30 30.38
CA ASP A 133 -15.09 -34.27 29.30
C ASP A 133 -15.02 -32.97 28.46
N VAL A 134 -13.99 -32.14 28.66
CA VAL A 134 -13.88 -30.81 28.05
C VAL A 134 -13.00 -30.82 26.79
N ASP A 135 -13.50 -30.22 25.71
CA ASP A 135 -12.77 -30.06 24.45
C ASP A 135 -11.65 -29.01 24.59
N ALA A 136 -10.51 -29.24 23.95
CA ALA A 136 -9.34 -28.36 24.04
C ALA A 136 -9.65 -26.90 23.63
N SER A 137 -10.63 -26.71 22.74
CA SER A 137 -11.07 -25.39 22.30
C SER A 137 -11.76 -24.55 23.40
N GLU A 138 -12.42 -25.18 24.38
CA GLU A 138 -13.06 -24.48 25.50
C GLU A 138 -12.02 -23.95 26.51
N ILE A 139 -10.95 -24.72 26.75
CA ILE A 139 -9.84 -24.33 27.63
C ILE A 139 -9.07 -23.14 27.03
N MET A 140 -8.81 -23.17 25.71
CA MET A 140 -8.15 -22.06 25.01
C MET A 140 -8.97 -20.76 25.06
N LYS A 141 -10.30 -20.86 25.00
CA LYS A 141 -11.19 -19.70 25.10
C LYS A 141 -11.12 -19.08 26.50
N ALA A 142 -11.13 -19.90 27.55
CA ALA A 142 -10.99 -19.43 28.93
C ALA A 142 -9.61 -18.79 29.18
N GLU A 143 -8.52 -19.33 28.62
CA GLU A 143 -7.18 -18.73 28.69
C GLU A 143 -7.13 -17.35 28.02
N GLN A 144 -7.78 -17.20 26.86
CA GLN A 144 -7.87 -15.89 26.18
C GLN A 144 -8.69 -14.88 26.97
N GLU A 145 -9.79 -15.30 27.61
CA GLU A 145 -10.58 -14.43 28.49
C GLU A 145 -9.76 -13.99 29.71
N LEU A 146 -9.01 -14.90 30.33
CA LEU A 146 -8.09 -14.57 31.44
C LEU A 146 -7.02 -13.55 31.04
N MET A 147 -6.49 -13.64 29.81
CA MET A 147 -5.55 -12.65 29.28
C MET A 147 -6.21 -11.29 29.05
N GLN A 148 -7.45 -11.26 28.57
CA GLN A 148 -8.22 -10.01 28.39
C GLN A 148 -8.56 -9.35 29.74
N GLU A 149 -8.77 -10.14 30.79
CA GLU A 149 -8.98 -9.66 32.16
C GLU A 149 -7.69 -9.20 32.85
N GLY A 150 -6.53 -9.27 32.18
CA GLY A 150 -5.25 -8.75 32.67
C GLY A 150 -4.39 -9.76 33.43
N THR A 151 -4.70 -11.07 33.34
CA THR A 151 -3.88 -12.13 33.95
C THR A 151 -2.52 -12.21 33.23
N PRO A 152 -1.38 -12.17 33.94
CA PRO A 152 -0.06 -12.23 33.32
C PRO A 152 0.14 -13.49 32.47
N LEU A 153 0.76 -13.34 31.30
CA LEU A 153 1.03 -14.45 30.36
C LEU A 153 1.75 -15.63 31.02
N SER A 154 2.64 -15.36 31.99
CA SER A 154 3.37 -16.39 32.74
C SER A 154 2.48 -17.26 33.62
N GLU A 155 1.32 -16.76 34.05
CA GLU A 155 0.34 -17.52 34.84
C GLU A 155 -0.57 -18.34 33.92
N VAL A 156 -1.00 -17.76 32.79
CA VAL A 156 -1.76 -18.48 31.75
C VAL A 156 -0.92 -19.63 31.15
N GLN A 157 0.39 -19.44 30.98
CA GLN A 157 1.30 -20.51 30.52
C GLN A 157 1.38 -21.71 31.49
N ARG A 158 1.13 -21.51 32.80
CA ARG A 158 1.08 -22.64 33.76
C ARG A 158 -0.18 -23.49 33.59
N LEU A 159 -1.28 -22.93 33.10
CA LEU A 159 -2.45 -23.71 32.67
C LEU A 159 -2.11 -24.58 31.47
N CYS A 160 -1.27 -24.09 30.56
CA CYS A 160 -0.81 -24.87 29.42
C CYS A 160 -0.03 -26.12 29.82
N ASP A 161 0.79 -26.03 30.87
CA ASP A 161 1.53 -27.19 31.40
C ASP A 161 0.58 -28.24 32.02
N ILE A 162 -0.55 -27.82 32.60
CA ILE A 162 -1.54 -28.71 33.22
C ILE A 162 -2.41 -29.39 32.16
N HIS A 163 -2.89 -28.67 31.15
CA HIS A 163 -3.72 -29.24 30.08
C HIS A 163 -2.91 -30.14 29.13
N SER A 164 -1.61 -29.89 28.97
CA SER A 164 -0.69 -30.75 28.19
C SER A 164 -0.58 -32.16 28.79
N ALA A 165 -0.86 -32.25 30.08
CA ALA A 165 -0.84 -33.49 30.83
C ALA A 165 -2.14 -34.31 30.67
N LEU A 166 -3.21 -33.71 30.13
CA LEU A 166 -4.48 -34.37 29.79
C LEU A 166 -4.44 -35.03 28.40
N PHE A 167 -3.65 -34.47 27.48
CA PHE A 167 -3.56 -34.92 26.09
C PHE A 167 -2.12 -35.39 25.77
N HIS A 168 -1.70 -36.52 26.34
CA HIS A 168 -0.39 -37.09 26.03
C HIS A 168 -0.32 -37.58 24.58
N GLY A 169 0.54 -36.97 23.75
CA GLY A 169 0.92 -37.55 22.46
C GLY A 169 1.76 -36.72 21.49
N ALA A 170 1.81 -35.39 21.58
CA ALA A 170 2.53 -34.56 20.60
C ALA A 170 3.64 -33.71 21.24
N THR A 171 4.75 -33.57 20.55
CA THR A 171 5.92 -32.79 21.00
C THR A 171 5.59 -31.29 21.10
N ARG A 172 6.35 -30.53 21.93
CA ARG A 172 6.15 -29.08 22.12
C ARG A 172 6.22 -28.29 20.82
N GLU A 173 7.09 -28.70 19.89
CA GLU A 173 7.17 -28.09 18.56
C GLU A 173 5.94 -28.38 17.67
N GLU A 174 5.37 -29.59 17.72
CA GLU A 174 4.13 -29.92 16.99
C GLU A 174 2.92 -29.16 17.53
N GLN A 175 2.88 -28.92 18.84
CA GLN A 175 1.79 -28.15 19.47
C GLN A 175 1.81 -26.68 19.05
N ILE A 176 2.99 -26.06 18.97
CA ILE A 176 3.14 -24.67 18.52
C ILE A 176 2.78 -24.56 17.03
N ALA A 177 3.27 -25.49 16.19
CA ALA A 177 2.96 -25.49 14.76
C ALA A 177 1.46 -25.70 14.48
N ASN A 178 0.80 -26.58 15.24
CA ASN A 178 -0.64 -26.81 15.11
C ASN A 178 -1.46 -25.62 15.62
N ALA A 179 -1.02 -24.95 16.69
CA ALA A 179 -1.67 -23.75 17.21
C ALA A 179 -1.53 -22.56 16.24
N GLU A 180 -0.35 -22.33 15.67
CA GLU A 180 -0.12 -21.30 14.66
C GLU A 180 -0.96 -21.56 13.40
N LYS A 181 -1.01 -22.81 12.94
CA LYS A 181 -1.85 -23.20 11.80
C LYS A 181 -3.34 -22.99 12.07
N ALA A 182 -3.82 -23.36 13.27
CA ALA A 182 -5.21 -23.13 13.67
C ALA A 182 -5.56 -21.64 13.79
N VAL A 183 -4.62 -20.80 14.23
CA VAL A 183 -4.79 -19.33 14.27
C VAL A 183 -4.86 -18.75 12.85
N GLU A 184 -3.96 -19.17 11.95
CA GLU A 184 -3.97 -18.75 10.55
C GLU A 184 -5.29 -19.15 9.87
N GLU A 185 -5.73 -20.40 10.05
CA GLU A 185 -7.02 -20.90 9.55
C GLU A 185 -8.21 -20.12 10.12
N SER A 186 -8.18 -19.76 11.42
CA SER A 186 -9.22 -18.96 12.06
C SER A 186 -9.27 -17.52 11.54
N ILE A 187 -8.12 -16.87 11.37
CA ILE A 187 -8.02 -15.53 10.78
C ILE A 187 -8.54 -15.55 9.34
N GLN A 188 -8.19 -16.58 8.58
CA GLN A 188 -8.64 -16.73 7.20
C GLN A 188 -10.15 -17.00 7.13
N GLN A 189 -10.70 -17.84 8.02
CA GLN A 189 -12.14 -18.04 8.13
C GLN A 189 -12.88 -16.76 8.54
N LYS A 190 -12.33 -15.96 9.46
CA LYS A 190 -12.91 -14.65 9.83
C LYS A 190 -12.91 -13.69 8.66
N LYS A 191 -11.80 -13.56 7.93
CA LYS A 191 -11.73 -12.75 6.70
C LYS A 191 -12.75 -13.20 5.66
N ILE A 192 -12.85 -14.50 5.42
CA ILE A 192 -13.85 -15.08 4.51
C ILE A 192 -15.27 -14.75 4.97
N GLN A 193 -15.57 -14.88 6.27
CA GLN A 193 -16.88 -14.55 6.82
C GLN A 193 -17.20 -13.05 6.73
N GLU A 194 -16.22 -12.17 6.96
CA GLU A 194 -16.38 -10.73 6.80
C GLU A 194 -16.61 -10.33 5.34
N GLU A 195 -15.88 -10.94 4.40
CA GLU A 195 -16.11 -10.76 2.97
C GLU A 195 -17.46 -11.28 2.52
N LEU A 196 -17.90 -12.44 3.03
CA LEU A 196 -19.23 -12.99 2.74
C LEU A 196 -20.35 -12.09 3.28
N LYS A 197 -20.23 -11.61 4.53
CA LYS A 197 -21.18 -10.66 5.12
C LYS A 197 -21.22 -9.34 4.33
N LYS A 198 -20.07 -8.86 3.88
CA LYS A 198 -19.96 -7.67 3.03
C LYS A 198 -20.59 -7.90 1.66
N ARG A 199 -20.39 -9.07 1.04
CA ARG A 199 -21.03 -9.42 -0.23
C ARG A 199 -22.56 -9.50 -0.10
N ASP A 200 -23.04 -10.14 0.96
CA ASP A 200 -24.46 -10.36 1.20
C ASP A 200 -25.20 -9.08 1.65
N SER A 201 -24.48 -8.02 2.05
CA SER A 201 -25.06 -6.71 2.36
C SER A 201 -25.36 -5.85 1.12
N PHE A 202 -24.86 -6.21 -0.06
CA PHE A 202 -25.16 -5.49 -1.30
C PHE A 202 -26.53 -5.92 -1.89
N PRO A 203 -27.29 -5.00 -2.50
CA PRO A 203 -28.56 -5.33 -3.14
C PRO A 203 -28.36 -6.33 -4.28
N LYS A 204 -29.11 -7.44 -4.27
CA LYS A 204 -29.11 -8.40 -5.38
C LYS A 204 -29.85 -7.79 -6.58
N LYS A 205 -29.10 -7.24 -7.54
CA LYS A 205 -29.65 -6.78 -8.83
C LYS A 205 -30.05 -7.96 -9.71
N ASP A 206 -31.06 -7.74 -10.57
CA ASP A 206 -31.44 -8.71 -11.60
C ASP A 206 -30.41 -8.69 -12.74
N TYR A 207 -29.90 -9.87 -13.08
CA TYR A 207 -28.91 -10.10 -14.14
C TYR A 207 -29.52 -10.74 -15.39
N SER A 208 -30.84 -10.96 -15.42
CA SER A 208 -31.54 -11.61 -16.53
C SER A 208 -31.30 -10.93 -17.89
N ASN A 209 -31.28 -9.59 -17.92
CA ASN A 209 -31.09 -8.76 -19.11
C ASN A 209 -29.67 -8.13 -19.20
N LYS A 210 -28.68 -8.67 -18.48
CA LYS A 210 -27.34 -8.09 -18.41
C LYS A 210 -26.67 -7.88 -19.77
N LYS A 211 -26.90 -8.79 -20.71
CA LYS A 211 -26.35 -8.73 -22.07
C LYS A 211 -27.02 -7.63 -22.90
N GLU A 212 -28.33 -7.48 -22.77
CA GLU A 212 -29.08 -6.43 -23.47
C GLU A 212 -28.68 -5.04 -22.99
N LYS A 213 -28.48 -4.88 -21.67
CA LYS A 213 -27.99 -3.61 -21.10
C LYS A 213 -26.58 -3.26 -21.58
N ALA A 214 -25.66 -4.23 -21.61
CA ALA A 214 -24.33 -4.00 -22.15
C ALA A 214 -24.41 -3.58 -23.62
N ALA A 215 -25.15 -4.32 -24.44
CA ALA A 215 -25.33 -4.00 -25.86
C ALA A 215 -25.90 -2.58 -26.07
N ALA A 216 -26.88 -2.16 -25.26
CA ALA A 216 -27.44 -0.82 -25.34
C ALA A 216 -26.38 0.27 -25.06
N LEU A 217 -25.49 0.06 -24.09
CA LEU A 217 -24.40 1.00 -23.77
C LEU A 217 -23.26 0.96 -24.81
N GLU A 218 -23.03 -0.19 -25.45
CA GLU A 218 -22.07 -0.35 -26.55
C GLU A 218 -22.52 0.36 -27.84
N GLU A 219 -23.82 0.64 -28.00
CA GLU A 219 -24.34 1.42 -29.13
C GLU A 219 -24.18 2.95 -28.94
N ILE A 220 -23.93 3.41 -27.71
CA ILE A 220 -23.79 4.84 -27.41
C ILE A 220 -22.38 5.31 -27.80
N SER A 221 -22.30 6.14 -28.85
CA SER A 221 -21.03 6.69 -29.33
C SER A 221 -20.26 7.42 -28.22
N GLY A 222 -19.01 7.01 -27.98
CA GLY A 222 -18.11 7.60 -26.98
C GLY A 222 -18.36 7.14 -25.55
N HIS A 223 -19.36 6.30 -25.30
CA HIS A 223 -19.56 5.71 -23.99
C HIS A 223 -18.33 4.84 -23.62
N PRO A 224 -17.89 4.79 -22.35
CA PRO A 224 -16.72 4.00 -21.97
C PRO A 224 -16.81 2.53 -22.37
N LEU A 225 -17.99 1.92 -22.23
CA LEU A 225 -18.21 0.53 -22.65
C LEU A 225 -18.06 0.35 -24.16
N GLN A 226 -18.57 1.30 -24.95
CA GLN A 226 -18.43 1.31 -26.41
C GLN A 226 -16.96 1.37 -26.84
N THR A 227 -16.16 2.20 -26.16
CA THR A 227 -14.72 2.33 -26.43
C THR A 227 -13.97 1.04 -26.09
N LEU A 228 -14.23 0.44 -24.92
CA LEU A 228 -13.62 -0.82 -24.50
C LEU A 228 -14.00 -1.99 -25.43
N THR A 229 -15.24 -2.02 -25.92
CA THR A 229 -15.69 -3.02 -26.90
C THR A 229 -15.02 -2.80 -28.28
N GLU A 230 -14.87 -1.55 -28.74
CA GLU A 230 -14.12 -1.26 -29.97
C GLU A 230 -12.64 -1.68 -29.85
N GLU A 231 -12.01 -1.46 -28.69
CA GLU A 231 -10.65 -1.92 -28.38
C GLU A 231 -10.54 -3.46 -28.45
N ASN A 232 -11.51 -4.18 -27.87
CA ASN A 232 -11.57 -5.65 -27.96
C ASN A 232 -11.74 -6.16 -29.39
N ASN A 233 -12.58 -5.51 -30.19
CA ASN A 233 -12.75 -5.86 -31.61
C ASN A 233 -11.46 -5.63 -32.40
N ALA A 234 -10.80 -4.49 -32.19
CA ALA A 234 -9.53 -4.17 -32.83
C ALA A 234 -8.42 -5.16 -32.45
N LEU A 235 -8.36 -5.57 -31.19
CA LEU A 235 -7.46 -6.63 -30.74
C LEU A 235 -7.79 -7.96 -31.41
N SER A 236 -9.06 -8.35 -31.46
CA SER A 236 -9.49 -9.60 -32.11
C SER A 236 -9.06 -9.66 -33.58
N ASP A 237 -9.22 -8.56 -34.31
CA ASP A 237 -8.75 -8.43 -35.70
C ASP A 237 -7.22 -8.55 -35.81
N LEU A 238 -6.47 -7.94 -34.89
CA LEU A 238 -5.01 -8.06 -34.85
C LEU A 238 -4.55 -9.49 -34.57
N LEU A 239 -5.20 -10.18 -33.63
CA LEU A 239 -4.91 -11.57 -33.29
C LEU A 239 -5.22 -12.50 -34.47
N ALA A 240 -6.37 -12.32 -35.13
CA ALA A 240 -6.74 -13.09 -36.33
C ALA A 240 -5.72 -12.87 -37.45
N LYS A 241 -5.36 -11.61 -37.74
CA LYS A 241 -4.36 -11.29 -38.75
C LYS A 241 -2.98 -11.88 -38.41
N PHE A 242 -2.59 -11.87 -37.14
CA PHE A 242 -1.33 -12.49 -36.71
C PHE A 242 -1.36 -14.00 -36.91
N LYS A 243 -2.46 -14.69 -36.54
CA LYS A 243 -2.63 -16.13 -36.76
C LYS A 243 -2.49 -16.52 -38.24
N GLU A 244 -2.95 -15.68 -39.16
CA GLU A 244 -2.86 -15.92 -40.60
C GLU A 244 -1.48 -15.60 -41.19
N THR A 245 -0.89 -14.46 -40.80
CA THR A 245 0.29 -13.90 -41.48
C THR A 245 1.61 -14.20 -40.77
N ARG A 246 1.56 -14.44 -39.46
CA ARG A 246 2.74 -14.49 -38.56
C ARG A 246 3.63 -13.23 -38.67
N ASP A 247 3.03 -12.09 -39.02
CA ASP A 247 3.74 -10.82 -39.12
C ASP A 247 4.08 -10.27 -37.73
N GLU A 248 5.36 -10.40 -37.34
CA GLU A 248 5.87 -9.95 -36.05
C GLU A 248 5.73 -8.44 -35.81
N SER A 249 5.59 -7.63 -36.87
CA SER A 249 5.36 -6.18 -36.72
C SER A 249 4.01 -5.87 -36.04
N LEU A 250 3.10 -6.85 -36.01
CA LEU A 250 1.81 -6.72 -35.30
C LEU A 250 1.96 -6.85 -33.78
N ILE A 251 3.04 -7.46 -33.28
CA ILE A 251 3.22 -7.72 -31.84
C ILE A 251 3.29 -6.42 -31.06
N SER A 252 3.98 -5.40 -31.59
CA SER A 252 4.05 -4.09 -30.94
C SER A 252 2.67 -3.43 -30.81
N ARG A 253 1.80 -3.62 -31.81
CA ARG A 253 0.40 -3.15 -31.76
C ARG A 253 -0.45 -3.98 -30.79
N ILE A 254 -0.31 -5.30 -30.79
CA ILE A 254 -1.03 -6.18 -29.85
C ILE A 254 -0.68 -5.80 -28.40
N ARG A 255 0.58 -5.45 -28.13
CA ARG A 255 1.06 -5.04 -26.80
C ARG A 255 0.38 -3.78 -26.26
N GLU A 256 -0.23 -2.95 -27.11
CA GLU A 256 -1.07 -1.83 -26.70
C GLU A 256 -2.29 -2.27 -25.86
N ILE A 257 -2.61 -3.57 -25.84
CA ILE A 257 -3.55 -4.19 -24.89
C ILE A 257 -3.21 -3.84 -23.42
N SER A 258 -1.95 -3.55 -23.11
CA SER A 258 -1.52 -3.11 -21.77
C SER A 258 -2.28 -1.85 -21.31
N THR A 259 -2.54 -0.92 -22.23
CA THR A 259 -3.30 0.30 -21.95
C THR A 259 -4.79 0.00 -21.77
N HIS A 260 -5.35 -0.92 -22.57
CA HIS A 260 -6.72 -1.40 -22.38
C HIS A 260 -6.91 -2.07 -21.01
N TYR A 261 -5.95 -2.93 -20.61
CA TYR A 261 -5.95 -3.58 -19.30
C TYR A 261 -5.76 -2.59 -18.15
N ALA A 262 -4.95 -1.54 -18.32
CA ALA A 262 -4.87 -0.47 -17.33
C ALA A 262 -6.22 0.27 -17.17
N LYS A 263 -6.90 0.61 -18.28
CA LYS A 263 -8.22 1.25 -18.24
C LYS A 263 -9.23 0.40 -17.46
N LYS A 264 -9.39 -0.89 -17.81
CA LYS A 264 -10.35 -1.74 -17.10
C LYS A 264 -9.92 -2.03 -15.65
N GLY A 265 -8.61 -2.16 -15.43
CA GLY A 265 -7.98 -2.40 -14.14
C GLY A 265 -8.22 -1.28 -13.15
N ASP A 266 -8.03 -0.04 -13.58
CA ASP A 266 -8.14 1.12 -12.70
C ASP A 266 -9.59 1.64 -12.59
N LEU A 267 -10.35 1.58 -13.70
CA LEU A 267 -11.66 2.24 -13.78
C LEU A 267 -12.84 1.31 -13.45
N LEU A 268 -12.75 0.00 -13.73
CA LEU A 268 -13.88 -0.93 -13.54
C LEU A 268 -13.71 -1.80 -12.28
N TYR A 269 -12.55 -2.43 -12.09
CA TYR A 269 -12.35 -3.42 -11.02
C TYR A 269 -12.48 -2.84 -9.59
N PRO A 270 -11.89 -1.69 -9.25
CA PRO A 270 -12.02 -1.09 -7.93
C PRO A 270 -13.46 -0.70 -7.65
N LEU A 271 -14.18 -0.19 -8.66
CA LEU A 271 -15.57 0.21 -8.52
C LEU A 271 -16.47 -1.00 -8.21
N LEU A 272 -16.32 -2.10 -8.96
CA LEU A 272 -17.02 -3.37 -8.71
C LEU A 272 -16.74 -3.91 -7.30
N LYS A 273 -15.48 -3.89 -6.87
CA LYS A 273 -15.05 -4.41 -5.57
C LYS A 273 -15.55 -3.56 -4.41
N VAL A 274 -15.34 -2.25 -4.47
CA VAL A 274 -15.56 -1.33 -3.35
C VAL A 274 -17.03 -0.98 -3.21
N ARG A 275 -17.71 -0.63 -4.31
CA ARG A 275 -19.11 -0.16 -4.26
C ARG A 275 -20.16 -1.24 -4.43
N TYR A 276 -19.80 -2.37 -5.04
CA TYR A 276 -20.75 -3.44 -5.34
C TYR A 276 -20.41 -4.78 -4.66
N GLY A 277 -19.23 -4.90 -4.02
CA GLY A 277 -18.80 -6.15 -3.38
C GLY A 277 -18.58 -7.30 -4.35
N ILE A 278 -18.37 -6.99 -5.63
CA ILE A 278 -18.14 -7.97 -6.69
C ILE A 278 -16.63 -8.02 -6.94
N SER A 279 -15.93 -8.89 -6.21
CA SER A 279 -14.47 -9.06 -6.30
C SER A 279 -14.05 -10.32 -7.06
N GLY A 280 -14.80 -11.42 -6.97
CA GLY A 280 -14.37 -12.73 -7.49
C GLY A 280 -13.95 -12.73 -8.97
N PRO A 281 -14.81 -12.30 -9.91
CA PRO A 281 -14.45 -12.24 -11.32
C PRO A 281 -13.34 -11.23 -11.63
N SER A 282 -13.34 -10.06 -10.99
CA SER A 282 -12.39 -8.98 -11.24
C SER A 282 -10.98 -9.29 -10.72
N ASP A 283 -10.84 -9.87 -9.52
CA ASP A 283 -9.53 -10.23 -8.95
C ASP A 283 -8.83 -11.33 -9.80
N VAL A 284 -9.60 -12.29 -10.31
CA VAL A 284 -9.06 -13.36 -11.20
C VAL A 284 -8.67 -12.79 -12.56
N MET A 285 -9.51 -11.94 -13.16
CA MET A 285 -9.20 -11.32 -14.45
C MET A 285 -7.97 -10.43 -14.36
N TRP A 286 -7.86 -9.60 -13.31
CA TRP A 286 -6.69 -8.75 -13.07
C TRP A 286 -5.40 -9.55 -13.05
N THR A 287 -5.38 -10.66 -12.32
CA THR A 287 -4.19 -11.54 -12.26
C THR A 287 -3.80 -12.05 -13.65
N VAL A 288 -4.79 -12.48 -14.44
CA VAL A 288 -4.55 -12.95 -15.81
C VAL A 288 -4.07 -11.83 -16.73
N ASP A 289 -4.55 -10.61 -16.55
CA ASP A 289 -4.13 -9.43 -17.33
C ASP A 289 -2.67 -9.08 -17.08
N ASP A 290 -2.26 -9.09 -15.81
CA ASP A 290 -0.87 -8.89 -15.41
C ASP A 290 0.03 -9.98 -16.00
N GLU A 291 -0.38 -11.25 -15.93
CA GLU A 291 0.35 -12.35 -16.54
C GLU A 291 0.50 -12.21 -18.06
N ILE A 292 -0.57 -11.80 -18.77
CA ILE A 292 -0.52 -11.56 -20.23
C ILE A 292 0.43 -10.40 -20.55
N ARG A 293 0.33 -9.28 -19.81
CA ARG A 293 1.18 -8.10 -20.02
C ARG A 293 2.65 -8.43 -19.78
N ASP A 294 2.93 -9.11 -18.67
CA ASP A 294 4.30 -9.42 -18.26
C ASP A 294 4.95 -10.41 -19.23
N GLU A 295 4.20 -11.40 -19.72
CA GLU A 295 4.68 -12.36 -20.72
C GLU A 295 4.94 -11.70 -22.08
N LEU A 296 4.01 -10.86 -22.58
CA LEU A 296 4.23 -10.08 -23.80
C LEU A 296 5.46 -9.15 -23.67
N GLY A 297 5.63 -8.51 -22.51
CA GLY A 297 6.79 -7.67 -22.22
C GLY A 297 8.10 -8.44 -22.04
N ALA A 298 8.03 -9.72 -21.65
CA ALA A 298 9.19 -10.61 -21.59
C ALA A 298 9.61 -11.07 -22.98
N LEU A 299 8.65 -11.46 -23.83
CA LEU A 299 8.89 -11.91 -25.20
C LEU A 299 9.51 -10.82 -26.08
N GLU A 300 9.14 -9.56 -25.90
CA GLU A 300 9.69 -8.41 -26.64
C GLU A 300 11.19 -8.18 -26.36
N LYS A 301 11.68 -8.57 -25.18
CA LYS A 301 13.09 -8.38 -24.80
C LYS A 301 14.02 -9.45 -25.38
N LEU A 302 13.45 -10.51 -25.95
CA LEU A 302 14.21 -11.59 -26.56
C LEU A 302 14.49 -11.24 -28.01
N ASN A 303 15.74 -11.42 -28.45
CA ASN A 303 16.15 -11.15 -29.83
C ASN A 303 16.10 -12.41 -30.71
N ASP A 304 16.08 -13.60 -30.10
CA ASP A 304 16.01 -14.88 -30.79
C ASP A 304 14.56 -15.40 -30.74
N HIS A 305 13.90 -15.42 -31.90
CA HIS A 305 12.53 -15.90 -32.07
C HIS A 305 12.54 -17.37 -32.50
N ASP A 306 12.95 -18.25 -31.59
CA ASP A 306 13.00 -19.69 -31.81
C ASP A 306 11.63 -20.38 -31.67
N GLU A 307 11.60 -21.71 -31.75
CA GLU A 307 10.36 -22.50 -31.60
C GLU A 307 9.72 -22.29 -30.21
N SER A 308 10.54 -22.18 -29.16
CA SER A 308 10.04 -21.94 -27.80
C SER A 308 9.41 -20.55 -27.65
N TRP A 309 9.99 -19.54 -28.27
CA TRP A 309 9.42 -18.20 -28.34
C TRP A 309 8.06 -18.22 -29.04
N ASN A 310 7.94 -18.94 -30.16
CA ASN A 310 6.68 -19.05 -30.90
C ASN A 310 5.58 -19.77 -30.09
N GLU A 311 5.91 -20.86 -29.39
CA GLU A 311 4.97 -21.56 -28.50
C GLU A 311 4.47 -20.66 -27.37
N ARG A 312 5.38 -19.91 -26.73
CA ARG A 312 5.03 -18.96 -25.67
C ARG A 312 4.17 -17.82 -26.18
N LEU A 313 4.52 -17.27 -27.36
CA LEU A 313 3.73 -16.22 -28.00
C LEU A 313 2.32 -16.71 -28.31
N ASP A 314 2.19 -17.88 -28.95
CA ASP A 314 0.87 -18.45 -29.27
C ASP A 314 0.03 -18.69 -28.01
N ALA A 315 0.65 -19.18 -26.94
CA ALA A 315 -0.02 -19.38 -25.67
C ALA A 315 -0.54 -18.06 -25.07
N VAL A 316 0.28 -16.99 -25.04
CA VAL A 316 -0.16 -15.70 -24.49
C VAL A 316 -1.21 -15.01 -25.36
N LEU A 317 -1.11 -15.12 -26.68
CA LEU A 317 -2.12 -14.58 -27.61
C LEU A 317 -3.45 -15.33 -27.49
N GLN A 318 -3.42 -16.65 -27.27
CA GLN A 318 -4.63 -17.43 -26.98
C GLN A 318 -5.29 -16.97 -25.67
N ARG A 319 -4.50 -16.69 -24.64
CA ARG A 319 -5.01 -16.16 -23.36
C ARG A 319 -5.62 -14.77 -23.52
N ALA A 320 -5.05 -13.91 -24.37
CA ALA A 320 -5.63 -12.60 -24.70
C ALA A 320 -6.98 -12.74 -25.42
N GLU A 321 -7.11 -13.69 -26.36
CA GLU A 321 -8.39 -13.99 -27.03
C GLU A 321 -9.46 -14.49 -26.03
N GLU A 322 -9.08 -15.35 -25.09
CA GLU A 322 -9.98 -15.78 -24.01
C GLU A 322 -10.41 -14.62 -23.11
N MET A 323 -9.53 -13.65 -22.89
CA MET A 323 -9.84 -12.46 -22.09
C MET A 323 -10.88 -11.58 -22.77
N ILE A 324 -10.77 -11.36 -24.09
CA ILE A 324 -11.80 -10.67 -24.89
C ILE A 324 -13.18 -11.32 -24.66
N TYR A 325 -13.25 -12.65 -24.71
CA TYR A 325 -14.51 -13.36 -24.48
C TYR A 325 -15.06 -13.15 -23.06
N LYS A 326 -14.21 -13.23 -22.04
CA LYS A 326 -14.58 -13.03 -20.63
C LYS A 326 -15.05 -11.59 -20.40
N GLU A 327 -14.40 -10.62 -21.01
CA GLU A 327 -14.82 -9.23 -20.92
C GLU A 327 -16.20 -9.02 -21.51
N GLN A 328 -16.39 -9.42 -22.77
CA GLN A 328 -17.62 -9.21 -23.51
C GLN A 328 -18.82 -9.95 -22.91
N ASN A 329 -18.60 -11.16 -22.35
CA ASN A 329 -19.69 -12.01 -21.87
C ASN A 329 -19.90 -11.99 -20.35
N ILE A 330 -18.93 -11.50 -19.58
CA ILE A 330 -18.95 -11.53 -18.11
C ILE A 330 -18.76 -10.12 -17.55
N LEU A 331 -17.61 -9.48 -17.80
CA LEU A 331 -17.27 -8.21 -17.16
C LEU A 331 -18.20 -7.08 -17.58
N PHE A 332 -18.32 -6.82 -18.88
CA PHE A 332 -19.11 -5.71 -19.42
C PHE A 332 -20.59 -5.83 -19.04
N PRO A 333 -21.24 -7.01 -19.14
CA PRO A 333 -22.60 -7.19 -18.62
C PRO A 333 -22.73 -6.97 -17.11
N ILE A 334 -21.73 -7.34 -16.31
CA ILE A 334 -21.74 -7.05 -14.86
C ILE A 334 -21.65 -5.55 -14.63
N CYS A 335 -20.74 -4.85 -15.29
CA CYS A 335 -20.63 -3.38 -15.19
C CYS A 335 -21.93 -2.70 -15.62
N ALA A 336 -22.52 -3.09 -16.75
CA ALA A 336 -23.75 -2.50 -17.29
C ALA A 336 -24.97 -2.66 -16.36
N VAL A 337 -25.02 -3.74 -15.56
CA VAL A 337 -26.10 -3.93 -14.56
C VAL A 337 -25.85 -3.09 -13.31
N ASN A 338 -24.59 -3.02 -12.87
CA ASN A 338 -24.26 -2.47 -11.56
C ASN A 338 -24.05 -0.97 -11.58
N PHE A 339 -23.31 -0.45 -12.55
CA PHE A 339 -22.88 0.94 -12.55
C PHE A 339 -24.03 1.90 -12.82
N THR A 340 -23.98 3.07 -12.18
CA THR A 340 -24.92 4.16 -12.43
C THR A 340 -24.43 5.07 -13.55
N ASP A 341 -25.31 5.92 -14.07
CA ASP A 341 -24.96 6.86 -15.13
C ASP A 341 -23.86 7.84 -14.65
N GLU A 342 -23.91 8.31 -13.39
CA GLU A 342 -22.88 9.19 -12.81
C GLU A 342 -21.51 8.50 -12.69
N GLU A 343 -21.50 7.19 -12.43
CA GLU A 343 -20.27 6.41 -12.39
C GLU A 343 -19.70 6.22 -13.79
N TRP A 344 -20.54 5.93 -14.79
CA TRP A 344 -20.11 5.90 -16.19
C TRP A 344 -19.56 7.25 -16.65
N GLN A 345 -20.19 8.35 -16.25
CA GLN A 345 -19.68 9.70 -16.51
C GLN A 345 -18.33 9.95 -15.84
N SER A 346 -18.13 9.47 -14.61
CA SER A 346 -16.85 9.55 -13.91
C SER A 346 -15.76 8.73 -14.61
N ILE A 347 -16.07 7.48 -14.97
CA ILE A 347 -15.21 6.61 -15.78
C ILE A 347 -14.85 7.30 -17.10
N TYR A 348 -15.82 7.94 -17.77
CA TYR A 348 -15.54 8.70 -18.99
C TYR A 348 -14.57 9.86 -18.75
N GLN A 349 -14.70 10.60 -17.66
CA GLN A 349 -13.79 11.70 -17.34
C GLN A 349 -12.37 11.21 -17.01
N ASP A 350 -12.25 10.15 -16.22
CA ASP A 350 -10.96 9.59 -15.81
C ASP A 350 -10.27 8.85 -16.96
N SER A 351 -11.05 8.24 -17.88
CA SER A 351 -10.51 7.59 -19.09
C SER A 351 -9.74 8.55 -20.00
N LYS A 352 -9.92 9.88 -19.84
CA LYS A 352 -9.24 10.90 -20.65
C LYS A 352 -7.75 11.00 -20.35
N ASP A 353 -7.32 10.53 -19.19
CA ASP A 353 -5.92 10.52 -18.76
C ASP A 353 -5.16 9.32 -19.34
N TYR A 354 -5.85 8.40 -19.99
CA TYR A 354 -5.27 7.24 -20.67
C TYR A 354 -5.07 7.54 -22.16
N ALA A 355 -3.99 6.98 -22.72
CA ALA A 355 -3.73 7.07 -24.16
C ALA A 355 -4.73 6.24 -24.98
N ASP A 356 -4.94 6.64 -26.22
CA ASP A 356 -5.56 5.80 -27.24
C ASP A 356 -4.71 4.53 -27.46
N CYS A 357 -5.35 3.39 -27.71
CA CYS A 357 -4.67 2.11 -27.90
C CYS A 357 -5.38 1.25 -28.95
N LEU A 358 -4.66 0.27 -29.50
CA LEU A 358 -5.13 -0.69 -30.50
C LEU A 358 -5.65 -0.02 -31.80
N GLY A 359 -5.27 1.24 -32.04
CA GLY A 359 -5.78 2.05 -33.14
C GLY A 359 -7.20 2.58 -32.94
N VAL A 360 -7.74 2.50 -31.72
CA VAL A 360 -9.05 3.04 -31.36
C VAL A 360 -8.89 4.39 -30.69
N SER A 361 -9.51 5.41 -31.28
CA SER A 361 -9.54 6.75 -30.70
C SER A 361 -10.84 7.00 -29.97
N ARG A 362 -10.73 7.53 -28.75
CA ARG A 362 -11.89 7.90 -27.94
C ARG A 362 -12.78 8.91 -28.63
N LYS A 363 -14.08 8.60 -28.69
CA LYS A 363 -15.11 9.52 -29.18
C LYS A 363 -15.60 10.43 -28.04
N THR A 364 -16.19 11.56 -28.39
CA THR A 364 -16.81 12.43 -27.39
C THR A 364 -18.18 11.87 -27.00
N TRP A 365 -18.44 11.78 -25.70
CA TRP A 365 -19.75 11.44 -25.15
C TRP A 365 -20.30 12.66 -24.42
N ASP A 366 -21.41 13.21 -24.93
CA ASP A 366 -21.93 14.50 -24.47
C ASP A 366 -22.43 14.44 -23.02
N GLU A 367 -23.07 13.34 -22.60
CA GLU A 367 -23.51 13.16 -21.21
C GLU A 367 -22.32 13.08 -20.26
N GLY A 368 -21.30 12.28 -20.61
CA GLY A 368 -20.04 12.22 -19.88
C GLY A 368 -19.34 13.57 -19.77
N LYS A 369 -19.30 14.34 -20.86
CA LYS A 369 -18.66 15.66 -20.91
C LYS A 369 -19.39 16.71 -20.08
N ASN A 370 -20.72 16.71 -20.12
CA ASN A 370 -21.57 17.67 -19.43
C ASN A 370 -21.87 17.28 -17.97
N ALA A 371 -21.44 16.09 -17.54
CA ALA A 371 -21.48 15.67 -16.16
C ALA A 371 -20.72 16.69 -15.30
N THR A 372 -21.46 17.45 -14.50
CA THR A 372 -20.87 18.16 -13.37
C THR A 372 -20.25 17.12 -12.46
N LYS A 373 -18.94 17.22 -12.19
CA LYS A 373 -18.32 16.49 -11.07
C LYS A 373 -19.27 16.63 -9.89
N PRO A 374 -19.64 15.54 -9.19
CA PRO A 374 -20.52 15.65 -8.04
C PRO A 374 -19.95 16.78 -7.18
N ALA A 375 -20.79 17.80 -6.91
CA ALA A 375 -20.42 18.90 -6.06
C ALA A 375 -19.71 18.26 -4.87
N SER A 376 -18.43 18.60 -4.69
CA SER A 376 -17.59 17.96 -3.67
C SER A 376 -18.45 17.78 -2.45
N ALA A 377 -18.62 16.54 -1.99
CA ALA A 377 -19.37 16.29 -0.78
C ALA A 377 -18.93 17.35 0.21
N SER A 378 -19.86 18.07 0.81
CA SER A 378 -19.51 19.17 1.71
C SER A 378 -18.80 18.55 2.91
N TYR A 379 -17.48 18.44 2.81
CA TYR A 379 -16.61 17.98 3.88
C TYR A 379 -16.45 19.18 4.80
N ASP A 380 -17.39 19.30 5.74
CA ASP A 380 -17.42 20.42 6.67
C ASP A 380 -16.09 20.51 7.42
N GLY A 381 -15.42 21.66 7.32
CA GLY A 381 -14.08 21.88 7.89
C GLY A 381 -12.89 21.41 7.05
N GLU A 382 -13.08 20.90 5.83
CA GLU A 382 -11.99 20.47 4.95
C GLU A 382 -11.77 21.36 3.72
N ILE A 383 -10.53 21.38 3.23
CA ILE A 383 -10.11 22.02 1.99
C ILE A 383 -10.31 21.03 0.85
N VAL A 384 -11.28 21.32 -0.02
CA VAL A 384 -11.57 20.49 -1.20
C VAL A 384 -10.79 21.00 -2.42
N LEU A 385 -10.04 20.09 -3.04
CA LEU A 385 -9.28 20.29 -4.28
C LEU A 385 -9.85 19.40 -5.42
N PRO A 386 -9.53 19.67 -6.70
CA PRO A 386 -10.06 18.89 -7.82
C PRO A 386 -9.76 17.38 -7.80
N GLY A 387 -8.70 16.97 -7.08
CA GLY A 387 -8.24 15.59 -6.93
C GLY A 387 -8.40 15.01 -5.53
N GLY A 388 -9.10 15.68 -4.61
CA GLY A 388 -9.28 15.19 -3.24
C GLY A 388 -9.65 16.26 -2.24
N HIS A 389 -9.46 15.97 -0.96
CA HIS A 389 -9.80 16.84 0.16
C HIS A 389 -8.80 16.60 1.29
N PHE A 390 -8.54 17.64 2.08
CA PHE A 390 -7.63 17.60 3.23
C PHE A 390 -8.22 18.38 4.40
N THR A 391 -7.98 17.93 5.62
CA THR A 391 -8.07 18.85 6.78
C THR A 391 -6.91 19.85 6.72
N ILE A 392 -7.03 20.97 7.44
CA ILE A 392 -5.95 21.97 7.53
C ILE A 392 -4.67 21.35 8.09
N GLU A 393 -4.79 20.46 9.08
CA GLU A 393 -3.66 19.75 9.69
C GLU A 393 -2.95 18.85 8.68
N GLN A 394 -3.71 18.11 7.86
CA GLN A 394 -3.15 17.23 6.83
C GLN A 394 -2.41 18.03 5.75
N LEU A 395 -3.01 19.12 5.26
CA LEU A 395 -2.37 19.99 4.27
C LEU A 395 -1.09 20.63 4.84
N THR A 396 -1.13 21.08 6.08
CA THR A 396 0.03 21.67 6.76
C THR A 396 1.15 20.65 6.92
N ALA A 397 0.82 19.43 7.37
CA ALA A 397 1.80 18.35 7.52
C ALA A 397 2.42 17.95 6.17
N LEU A 398 1.62 17.88 5.09
CA LEU A 398 2.10 17.62 3.74
C LEU A 398 3.12 18.68 3.29
N LEU A 399 2.77 19.96 3.38
CA LEU A 399 3.65 21.08 2.98
C LEU A 399 4.95 21.14 3.80
N ASN A 400 4.92 20.72 5.06
CA ASN A 400 6.10 20.63 5.92
C ASN A 400 6.96 19.37 5.66
N THR A 401 6.40 18.34 5.02
CA THR A 401 7.11 17.09 4.69
C THR A 401 7.84 17.16 3.36
N ILE A 402 7.37 17.99 2.43
CA ILE A 402 8.07 18.24 1.17
C ILE A 402 9.49 18.74 1.48
N PRO A 403 10.55 18.14 0.91
CA PRO A 403 11.95 18.47 1.24
C PRO A 403 12.42 19.78 0.56
N LEU A 404 11.60 20.83 0.67
CA LEU A 404 11.81 22.16 0.10
C LEU A 404 11.45 23.21 1.14
N GLU A 405 12.17 24.33 1.17
CA GLU A 405 11.66 25.53 1.83
C GLU A 405 10.68 26.19 0.86
N ILE A 406 9.43 26.31 1.28
CA ILE A 406 8.34 26.89 0.49
C ILE A 406 8.02 28.27 1.07
N THR A 407 7.93 29.28 0.22
CA THR A 407 7.38 30.60 0.56
C THR A 407 6.36 31.00 -0.52
N PHE A 408 5.23 31.56 -0.11
CA PHE A 408 4.22 32.08 -1.03
C PHE A 408 3.91 33.55 -0.74
N VAL A 409 3.94 34.34 -1.82
CA VAL A 409 3.60 35.76 -1.87
C VAL A 409 2.38 35.92 -2.77
N ASP A 410 1.33 36.57 -2.28
CA ASP A 410 0.09 36.73 -3.04
C ASP A 410 0.20 37.76 -4.19
N ALA A 411 -0.90 37.95 -4.92
CA ALA A 411 -0.98 38.88 -6.04
C ALA A 411 -0.72 40.33 -5.63
N GLU A 412 -1.03 40.68 -4.38
CA GLU A 412 -0.84 41.98 -3.75
C GLU A 412 0.59 42.20 -3.21
N ASN A 413 1.51 41.25 -3.45
CA ASN A 413 2.90 41.25 -2.99
C ASN A 413 3.06 41.05 -1.47
N ILE A 414 2.08 40.45 -0.80
CA ILE A 414 2.11 40.16 0.63
C ILE A 414 2.61 38.74 0.88
N ASN A 415 3.56 38.57 1.80
CA ASN A 415 4.00 37.24 2.23
C ASN A 415 2.86 36.58 3.02
N ARG A 416 2.30 35.48 2.50
CA ARG A 416 1.16 34.78 3.12
C ARG A 416 1.55 33.51 3.82
N PHE A 417 2.59 32.84 3.35
CA PHE A 417 2.91 31.52 3.85
C PHE A 417 4.40 31.23 3.71
N PHE A 418 4.91 30.49 4.69
CA PHE A 418 6.09 29.67 4.56
C PHE A 418 5.87 28.38 5.34
N ASN A 419 6.37 27.26 4.82
CA ASN A 419 6.29 25.99 5.54
C ASN A 419 7.22 25.98 6.77
N ASP A 420 6.99 25.11 7.74
CA ASP A 420 7.87 24.92 8.89
C ASP A 420 9.07 24.02 8.56
N GLY A 421 10.03 23.96 9.48
CA GLY A 421 11.18 23.06 9.39
C GLY A 421 12.53 23.77 9.30
N PRO A 422 13.64 23.02 9.15
CA PRO A 422 14.98 23.58 9.04
C PRO A 422 15.11 24.44 7.78
N LYS A 423 15.43 25.74 7.96
CA LYS A 423 15.62 26.69 6.85
C LYS A 423 17.04 27.25 6.78
N VAL A 424 17.60 27.23 5.58
CA VAL A 424 18.82 27.90 5.12
C VAL A 424 18.56 29.39 4.94
N PHE A 425 17.36 29.79 4.51
CA PHE A 425 16.92 31.19 4.51
C PHE A 425 15.96 31.43 5.67
N LYS A 426 16.39 32.19 6.67
CA LYS A 426 15.55 32.48 7.83
C LYS A 426 14.28 33.23 7.39
N ARG A 427 13.13 32.73 7.84
CA ARG A 427 11.79 33.30 7.63
C ARG A 427 11.20 33.61 9.00
N PRO A 428 11.38 34.82 9.54
CA PRO A 428 10.79 35.16 10.83
C PRO A 428 9.27 35.25 10.70
N GLY A 429 8.54 34.78 11.72
CA GLY A 429 7.07 34.90 11.82
C GLY A 429 6.54 36.30 11.50
N MET A 430 7.29 37.33 11.92
CA MET A 430 6.96 38.74 11.69
C MET A 430 6.95 39.17 10.21
N ALA A 431 7.44 38.35 9.28
CA ALA A 431 7.39 38.64 7.85
C ALA A 431 6.02 38.32 7.22
N ILE A 432 5.20 37.47 7.88
CA ILE A 432 3.83 37.21 7.44
C ILE A 432 3.03 38.50 7.44
N ASP A 433 2.17 38.64 6.43
CA ASP A 433 1.30 39.78 6.18
C ASP A 433 2.05 41.11 5.98
N ARG A 434 3.32 41.05 5.58
CA ARG A 434 4.10 42.20 5.12
C ARG A 434 4.38 42.13 3.64
N GLU A 435 4.52 43.30 3.04
CA GLU A 435 4.97 43.44 1.66
C GLU A 435 6.37 42.85 1.48
N VAL A 436 6.53 41.98 0.49
CA VAL A 436 7.74 41.21 0.22
C VAL A 436 8.98 42.07 0.06
N PHE A 437 8.83 43.28 -0.48
CA PHE A 437 9.93 44.22 -0.71
C PHE A 437 10.57 44.69 0.60
N SER A 438 9.77 44.86 1.67
CA SER A 438 10.25 45.25 3.00
C SER A 438 11.09 44.16 3.69
N CYS A 439 11.00 42.92 3.22
CA CYS A 439 11.74 41.79 3.76
C CYS A 439 13.13 41.62 3.13
N HIS A 440 13.48 42.44 2.14
CA HIS A 440 14.72 42.33 1.38
C HIS A 440 15.61 43.57 1.57
N PRO A 441 16.95 43.41 1.57
CA PRO A 441 17.86 44.56 1.61
C PRO A 441 17.68 45.47 0.39
N PRO A 442 17.94 46.79 0.50
CA PRO A 442 17.76 47.75 -0.60
C PRO A 442 18.51 47.42 -1.90
N LYS A 443 19.59 46.62 -1.81
CA LYS A 443 20.35 46.17 -2.99
C LYS A 443 19.66 45.05 -3.78
N VAL A 444 18.78 44.28 -3.13
CA VAL A 444 18.11 43.10 -3.70
C VAL A 444 16.68 43.40 -4.08
N GLU A 445 16.03 44.33 -3.36
CA GLU A 445 14.64 44.74 -3.59
C GLU A 445 14.31 45.04 -5.07
N PRO A 446 15.11 45.80 -5.85
CA PRO A 446 14.78 46.09 -7.24
C PRO A 446 14.71 44.83 -8.12
N MET A 447 15.55 43.84 -7.84
CA MET A 447 15.54 42.55 -8.55
C MET A 447 14.26 41.76 -8.23
N VAL A 448 13.84 41.74 -6.96
CA VAL A 448 12.59 41.08 -6.54
C VAL A 448 11.38 41.74 -7.23
N ARG A 449 11.33 43.07 -7.26
CA ARG A 449 10.29 43.83 -7.98
C ARG A 449 10.23 43.44 -9.45
N GLN A 450 11.38 43.37 -10.11
CA GLN A 450 11.45 42.99 -11.52
C GLN A 450 10.95 41.57 -11.77
N ILE A 451 11.35 40.60 -10.93
CA ILE A 451 10.92 39.21 -11.05
C ILE A 451 9.40 39.10 -10.93
N ILE A 452 8.81 39.72 -9.90
CA ILE A 452 7.35 39.69 -9.69
C ILE A 452 6.61 40.38 -10.85
N ASP A 453 7.13 41.50 -11.36
CA ASP A 453 6.53 42.18 -12.50
C ASP A 453 6.60 41.34 -13.78
N ASP A 454 7.70 40.62 -14.02
CA ASP A 454 7.84 39.69 -15.14
C ASP A 454 6.81 38.55 -15.04
N PHE A 455 6.60 38.00 -13.84
CA PHE A 455 5.60 36.96 -13.61
C PHE A 455 4.18 37.47 -13.79
N ARG A 456 3.84 38.61 -13.19
CA ARG A 456 2.51 39.21 -13.28
C ARG A 456 2.10 39.49 -14.73
N ASN A 457 3.04 39.94 -15.56
CA ASN A 457 2.81 40.26 -16.97
C ASN A 457 3.05 39.10 -17.94
N GLY A 458 3.30 37.88 -17.44
CA GLY A 458 3.49 36.70 -18.29
C GLY A 458 4.77 36.72 -19.15
N ARG A 459 5.77 37.52 -18.78
CA ARG A 459 7.06 37.57 -19.49
C ARG A 459 7.96 36.39 -19.13
N ARG A 460 7.76 35.83 -17.94
CA ARG A 460 8.44 34.62 -17.43
C ARG A 460 7.46 33.84 -16.55
N ASP A 461 7.69 32.55 -16.43
CA ASP A 461 6.97 31.69 -15.48
C ASP A 461 7.88 31.17 -14.36
N GLU A 462 9.20 31.18 -14.58
CA GLU A 462 10.17 30.82 -13.56
C GLU A 462 11.48 31.59 -13.68
N VAL A 463 12.19 31.70 -12.55
CA VAL A 463 13.57 32.18 -12.45
C VAL A 463 14.35 31.25 -11.51
N PRO A 464 15.25 30.40 -12.05
CA PRO A 464 16.14 29.57 -11.24
C PRO A 464 17.41 30.36 -10.85
N VAL A 465 17.82 30.24 -9.59
CA VAL A 465 19.05 30.80 -9.04
C VAL A 465 19.85 29.70 -8.38
N TRP A 466 21.02 29.42 -8.93
CA TRP A 466 21.98 28.45 -8.41
C TRP A 466 23.00 29.16 -7.53
N MET A 467 23.22 28.66 -6.32
CA MET A 467 24.19 29.27 -5.42
C MET A 467 24.81 28.27 -4.45
N LYS A 468 25.98 28.64 -3.89
CA LYS A 468 26.58 27.92 -2.77
C LYS A 468 26.27 28.66 -1.48
N LYS A 469 25.78 27.95 -0.46
CA LYS A 469 25.49 28.53 0.85
C LYS A 469 25.74 27.50 1.95
N GLY A 470 26.53 27.91 2.96
CA GLY A 470 26.90 26.99 4.05
C GLY A 470 27.66 25.75 3.61
N GLY A 471 28.44 25.85 2.52
CA GLY A 471 29.18 24.72 1.94
C GLY A 471 28.34 23.80 1.05
N LYS A 472 27.03 24.02 0.95
CA LYS A 472 26.10 23.20 0.15
C LYS A 472 25.70 23.88 -1.14
N THR A 473 25.40 23.06 -2.15
CA THR A 473 24.85 23.49 -3.43
C THR A 473 23.33 23.65 -3.33
N MET A 474 22.82 24.85 -3.58
CA MET A 474 21.41 25.17 -3.43
C MET A 474 20.80 25.60 -4.77
N LEU A 475 19.54 25.22 -4.99
CA LEU A 475 18.69 25.72 -6.05
C LEU A 475 17.53 26.51 -5.44
N VAL A 476 17.41 27.78 -5.80
CA VAL A 476 16.24 28.62 -5.48
C VAL A 476 15.44 28.81 -6.75
N ARG A 477 14.16 28.41 -6.76
CA ARG A 477 13.25 28.63 -7.89
C ARG A 477 12.16 29.60 -7.47
N TYR A 478 12.08 30.73 -8.17
CA TYR A 478 10.92 31.61 -8.12
C TYR A 478 9.99 31.22 -9.26
N MET A 479 8.70 31.03 -8.99
CA MET A 479 7.72 30.56 -9.96
C MET A 479 6.43 31.39 -9.89
N ALA A 480 5.85 31.71 -11.04
CA ALA A 480 4.54 32.33 -11.14
C ALA A 480 3.45 31.30 -10.80
N VAL A 481 2.59 31.62 -9.82
CA VAL A 481 1.41 30.82 -9.50
C VAL A 481 0.23 31.40 -10.28
N ARG A 482 -0.42 30.57 -11.12
CA ARG A 482 -1.55 30.97 -11.96
C ARG A 482 -2.74 30.05 -11.77
N ASP A 483 -3.95 30.57 -11.95
CA ASP A 483 -5.16 29.75 -12.00
C ASP A 483 -5.31 29.02 -13.36
N SER A 484 -6.34 28.18 -13.49
CA SER A 484 -6.63 27.43 -14.72
C SER A 484 -6.97 28.31 -15.94
N LYS A 485 -7.22 29.61 -15.74
CA LYS A 485 -7.45 30.61 -16.80
C LYS A 485 -6.19 31.42 -17.11
N GLY A 486 -5.06 31.12 -16.46
CA GLY A 486 -3.79 31.82 -16.62
C GLY A 486 -3.67 33.12 -15.82
N ASN A 487 -4.62 33.44 -14.94
CA ASN A 487 -4.55 34.64 -14.11
C ASN A 487 -3.47 34.48 -13.03
N TYR A 488 -2.66 35.50 -12.84
CA TYR A 488 -1.61 35.52 -11.82
C TYR A 488 -2.22 35.59 -10.40
N LEU A 489 -1.92 34.60 -9.57
CA LEU A 489 -2.35 34.50 -8.17
C LEU A 489 -1.26 34.89 -7.17
N GLY A 490 0.01 34.86 -7.58
CA GLY A 490 1.12 35.12 -6.70
C GLY A 490 2.45 34.54 -7.19
N THR A 491 3.48 34.65 -6.37
CA THR A 491 4.81 34.08 -6.59
C THR A 491 5.11 33.05 -5.51
N ALA A 492 5.55 31.87 -5.94
CA ALA A 492 6.11 30.86 -5.04
C ALA A 492 7.63 30.88 -5.13
N GLU A 493 8.30 30.76 -3.98
CA GLU A 493 9.74 30.53 -3.86
C GLU A 493 9.96 29.13 -3.26
N PHE A 494 10.77 28.33 -3.95
CA PHE A 494 11.20 27.01 -3.53
C PHE A 494 12.71 26.98 -3.36
N VAL A 495 13.20 26.56 -2.19
CA VAL A 495 14.63 26.37 -1.94
C VAL A 495 14.90 24.89 -1.73
N GLN A 496 15.83 24.34 -2.49
CA GLN A 496 16.24 22.94 -2.41
C GLN A 496 17.74 22.81 -2.15
N ASP A 497 18.10 21.94 -1.22
CA ASP A 497 19.46 21.43 -1.05
C ASP A 497 19.72 20.39 -2.16
N MET A 498 20.64 20.71 -3.07
CA MET A 498 21.00 19.89 -4.22
C MET A 498 22.32 19.14 -4.02
N GLU A 499 22.88 19.16 -2.81
CA GLU A 499 24.16 18.53 -2.52
C GLU A 499 24.11 17.02 -2.78
N PHE A 500 23.01 16.36 -2.40
CA PHE A 500 22.81 14.92 -2.64
C PHE A 500 22.88 14.56 -4.13
N ALA A 501 22.33 15.41 -5.00
CA ALA A 501 22.34 15.19 -6.44
C ALA A 501 23.74 15.40 -7.02
N ARG A 502 24.44 16.45 -6.56
CA ARG A 502 25.84 16.71 -6.95
C ARG A 502 26.74 15.54 -6.60
N GLU A 503 26.64 15.01 -5.37
CA GLU A 503 27.43 13.86 -4.92
C GLU A 503 27.15 12.61 -5.76
N HIS A 504 25.88 12.29 -6.01
CA HIS A 504 25.48 11.13 -6.81
C HIS A 504 26.12 11.13 -8.21
N PHE A 505 26.05 12.25 -8.94
CA PHE A 505 26.60 12.34 -10.29
C PHE A 505 28.12 12.54 -10.34
N GLU A 506 28.75 13.07 -9.28
CA GLU A 506 30.22 13.10 -9.19
C GLU A 506 30.82 11.72 -8.89
N GLU A 507 30.07 10.84 -8.22
CA GLU A 507 30.48 9.44 -8.01
C GLU A 507 30.33 8.61 -9.29
N GLU A 508 29.27 8.80 -10.09
CA GLU A 508 29.10 8.09 -11.36
C GLU A 508 30.13 8.46 -12.44
N ASN A 509 30.71 9.68 -12.38
CA ASN A 509 31.76 10.10 -13.32
C ASN A 509 33.18 9.64 -12.93
N LYS A 510 33.31 8.79 -11.90
CA LYS A 510 34.60 8.20 -11.48
C LYS A 510 34.85 6.78 -11.99
N ASP A 511 33.88 6.18 -12.68
CA ASP A 511 34.03 4.96 -13.47
C ASP A 511 34.13 5.30 -14.98
#